data_AF-A0A6V7MCD2-F1
#
_entry.id   AF-A0A6V7MCD2-F1
#
_cell.length_a   1.000
_cell.length_b   1.000
_cell.length_c   1.000
_cell.angle_alpha   90.00
_cell.angle_beta   90.00
_cell.angle_gamma   90.00
#
_symmetry.space_group_name_H-M   'P 1'
#
loop_
_entity.id
_entity.type
_entity.pdbx_description
1 polymer ?
#
loop_
_entity_poly.entity_id
_entity_poly.type
_entity_poly.pdbx_seq_one_letter_code
_entity_poly.pdbx_strand_id
1 'polypeptide(L)'
;CIQIVERVQKLNLSREEFFILKALILTNSDVRLDEPQSLYRFRDTILNSLSDCVATVRPGLSVRAIQNMFLILPGLRQADGIVRRFWSTVYRTGKVPMNKLFVEMLEAAGYR
;
A
#
# COMPACT_ATOMS: atom_id res chain seq x y z
N CYS A 1 -11.08 3.96 -9.93
CA CYS A 1 -10.00 3.07 -9.44
C CYS A 1 -9.91 1.71 -10.16
N ILE A 2 -10.70 1.43 -11.21
CA ILE A 2 -10.65 0.11 -11.87
C ILE A 2 -9.28 -0.18 -12.54
N GLN A 3 -8.65 0.83 -13.13
CA GLN A 3 -7.35 0.68 -13.79
C GLN A 3 -6.24 0.20 -12.84
N ILE A 4 -6.24 0.64 -11.57
CA ILE A 4 -5.23 0.14 -10.61
C ILE A 4 -5.51 -1.31 -10.20
N VAL A 5 -6.79 -1.70 -10.11
CA VAL A 5 -7.17 -3.09 -9.83
C VAL A 5 -6.66 -4.00 -10.94
N GLU A 6 -6.90 -3.65 -12.20
CA GLU A 6 -6.41 -4.41 -13.36
C GLU A 6 -4.88 -4.48 -13.40
N ARG A 7 -4.18 -3.39 -13.08
CA ARG A 7 -2.71 -3.37 -13.02
C ARG A 7 -2.17 -4.28 -11.92
N VAL A 8 -2.79 -4.29 -10.74
CA VAL A 8 -2.41 -5.19 -9.64
C VAL A 8 -2.67 -6.65 -10.02
N GLN A 9 -3.83 -6.95 -10.63
CA GLN A 9 -4.16 -8.29 -11.10
C GLN A 9 -3.14 -8.81 -12.12
N LYS A 10 -2.72 -7.97 -13.07
CA LYS A 10 -1.69 -8.33 -14.08
C LYS A 10 -0.32 -8.67 -13.49
N LEU A 11 -0.03 -8.28 -12.24
CA LEU A 11 1.22 -8.69 -11.57
C LEU A 11 1.22 -10.17 -11.18
N ASN A 12 0.05 -10.81 -11.11
CA ASN A 12 -0.14 -12.21 -10.69
C ASN A 12 0.67 -12.54 -9.43
N LEU A 13 0.47 -11.74 -8.37
CA LEU A 13 1.22 -11.88 -7.11
C LEU A 13 0.90 -13.22 -6.44
N SER A 14 1.94 -13.93 -5.99
CA SER A 14 1.78 -15.02 -5.04
C SER A 14 1.30 -14.47 -3.69
N ARG A 15 0.86 -15.37 -2.81
CA ARG A 15 0.39 -14.98 -1.47
C ARG A 15 1.50 -14.30 -0.66
N GLU A 16 2.71 -14.83 -0.77
CA GLU A 16 3.93 -14.37 -0.09
C GLU A 16 4.32 -12.98 -0.60
N GLU A 17 4.40 -12.80 -1.92
CA GLU A 17 4.69 -11.51 -2.55
C GLU A 17 3.66 -10.45 -2.14
N PHE A 18 2.38 -10.82 -2.08
CA PHE A 18 1.30 -9.93 -1.66
C PHE A 18 1.45 -9.47 -0.20
N PHE A 19 1.81 -10.37 0.72
CA PHE A 19 2.03 -10.00 2.12
C PHE A 19 3.23 -9.07 2.30
N ILE A 20 4.34 -9.35 1.62
CA ILE A 20 5.53 -8.50 1.69
C ILE A 20 5.23 -7.12 1.10
N LEU A 21 4.48 -7.05 -0.01
CA LEU A 21 4.08 -5.77 -0.60
C LEU A 21 3.18 -4.95 0.32
N LYS A 22 2.26 -5.58 1.06
CA LYS A 22 1.46 -4.90 2.09
C LYS A 22 2.34 -4.33 3.21
N ALA A 23 3.34 -5.09 3.66
CA ALA A 23 4.29 -4.62 4.68
C ALA A 23 5.12 -3.43 4.16
N LEU A 24 5.52 -3.47 2.88
CA LEU A 24 6.21 -2.35 2.24
C LEU A 24 5.33 -1.10 2.16
N ILE A 25 4.06 -1.25 1.81
CA ILE A 25 3.10 -0.11 1.78
C ILE A 25 2.96 0.52 3.18
N LEU A 26 2.88 -0.30 4.23
CA LEU A 26 2.75 0.18 5.61
C LEU A 26 4.00 0.95 6.06
N THR A 27 5.18 0.39 5.80
CA THR A 27 6.47 1.00 6.16
C THR A 27 6.85 2.20 5.31
N ASN A 28 6.28 2.32 4.10
CA ASN A 28 6.42 3.49 3.24
C ASN A 28 5.27 4.48 3.40
N SER A 29 4.72 4.60 4.61
CA SER A 29 3.74 5.62 4.95
C SER A 29 4.44 6.95 5.24
N ASP A 30 3.83 8.07 4.84
CA ASP A 30 4.35 9.42 5.08
C ASP A 30 4.15 9.86 6.54
N VAL A 31 4.36 8.97 7.50
CA VAL A 31 4.21 9.24 8.94
C VAL A 31 5.55 9.73 9.48
N ARG A 32 5.51 10.84 10.23
CA ARG A 32 6.67 11.31 11.00
C ARG A 32 6.77 10.45 12.25
N LEU A 33 7.93 9.83 12.45
CA LEU A 33 8.24 9.02 13.62
C LEU A 33 9.37 9.67 14.40
N ASP A 34 9.40 9.44 15.71
CA ASP A 34 10.46 9.91 16.59
C ASP A 34 11.82 9.24 16.25
N GLU A 35 11.79 7.97 15.84
CA GLU A 35 12.98 7.18 15.48
C GLU A 35 12.91 6.69 14.01
N PRO A 36 13.20 7.56 13.02
CA PRO A 36 13.10 7.20 11.61
C PRO A 36 14.14 6.16 11.18
N GLN A 37 15.28 6.03 11.89
CA GLN A 37 16.33 5.07 11.51
C GLN A 37 15.89 3.62 11.68
N SER A 38 15.11 3.33 12.74
CA SER A 38 14.53 2.02 12.96
C SER A 38 13.57 1.63 11.83
N LEU A 39 12.77 2.61 11.35
CA LEU A 39 11.87 2.39 10.21
C LEU A 39 12.66 2.08 8.92
N TYR A 40 13.75 2.81 8.66
CA TYR A 40 14.58 2.55 7.48
C TYR A 40 15.19 1.14 7.50
N ARG A 41 15.76 0.71 8.63
CA ARG A 41 16.29 -0.66 8.77
C ARG A 41 15.22 -1.72 8.60
N PHE A 42 14.02 -1.48 9.13
CA PHE A 42 12.89 -2.39 8.96
C PHE A 42 12.45 -2.48 7.50
N ARG A 43 12.37 -1.34 6.81
CA ARG A 43 12.06 -1.28 5.38
C ARG A 43 13.12 -2.00 4.53
N ASP A 44 14.41 -1.85 4.84
CA ASP A 44 15.48 -2.56 4.15
C ASP A 44 15.35 -4.08 4.32
N THR A 45 14.98 -4.53 5.52
CA THR A 45 14.71 -5.96 5.79
C THR A 45 13.54 -6.48 4.94
N ILE A 46 12.47 -5.69 4.79
CA ILE A 46 11.32 -6.03 3.94
C ILE A 46 11.73 -6.08 2.46
N LEU A 47 12.54 -5.13 1.99
CA LEU A 47 13.02 -5.08 0.61
C LEU A 47 13.90 -6.29 0.27
N ASN A 48 14.79 -6.67 1.18
CA ASN A 48 15.61 -7.89 1.03
C ASN A 48 14.72 -9.14 0.98
N SER A 49 13.75 -9.24 1.90
CA SER A 49 12.79 -10.36 1.91
C SER A 49 11.96 -10.43 0.62
N LEU A 50 11.59 -9.28 0.04
CA LEU A 50 10.92 -9.24 -1.26
C LEU A 50 11.83 -9.76 -2.37
N SER A 51 13.09 -9.32 -2.39
CA SER A 51 14.07 -9.76 -3.38
C SER A 51 14.26 -11.27 -3.36
N ASP A 52 14.44 -11.85 -2.17
CA ASP A 52 14.64 -13.29 -1.98
C ASP A 52 13.38 -14.10 -2.34
N CYS A 53 12.22 -13.62 -1.91
CA CYS A 53 10.93 -14.22 -2.24
C CYS A 53 10.70 -14.26 -3.76
N VAL A 54 10.86 -13.13 -4.44
CA VAL A 54 10.63 -13.04 -5.88
C VAL A 54 11.69 -13.81 -6.67
N ALA A 55 12.95 -13.84 -6.22
CA ALA A 55 13.99 -14.67 -6.82
C ALA A 55 13.64 -16.17 -6.77
N THR A 56 13.00 -16.61 -5.69
CA THR A 56 12.54 -17.99 -5.50
C THR A 56 11.29 -18.31 -6.32
N VAL A 57 10.29 -17.41 -6.31
CA VAL A 57 9.00 -17.61 -6.98
C VAL A 57 9.10 -17.40 -8.50
N ARG A 58 9.98 -16.49 -8.95
CA ARG A 58 10.10 -16.06 -10.36
C ARG A 58 11.57 -16.07 -10.83
N PRO A 59 12.21 -17.25 -10.90
CA PRO A 59 13.61 -17.34 -11.33
C PRO A 59 13.82 -16.73 -12.72
N GLY A 60 14.87 -15.93 -12.88
CA GLY A 60 15.21 -15.26 -14.14
C GLY A 60 14.40 -14.00 -14.49
N LEU A 61 13.33 -13.70 -13.77
CA LEU A 61 12.47 -12.51 -13.99
C LEU A 61 12.38 -11.58 -12.77
N SER A 62 13.15 -11.85 -11.72
CA SER A 62 12.99 -11.23 -10.41
C SER A 62 13.07 -9.70 -10.44
N VAL A 63 14.10 -9.15 -11.09
CA VAL A 63 14.31 -7.70 -11.21
C VAL A 63 13.12 -7.02 -11.89
N ARG A 64 12.67 -7.56 -13.03
CA ARG A 64 11.53 -7.01 -13.78
C ARG A 64 10.24 -7.10 -12.99
N ALA A 65 10.02 -8.21 -12.28
CA ALA A 65 8.85 -8.41 -11.44
C ALA A 65 8.80 -7.37 -10.30
N ILE A 66 9.90 -7.19 -9.56
CA ILE A 66 10.01 -6.21 -8.47
C ILE A 66 9.79 -4.78 -9.00
N GLN A 67 10.41 -4.41 -10.12
CA GLN A 67 10.22 -3.09 -10.75
C GLN A 67 8.74 -2.84 -11.08
N ASN A 68 8.06 -3.82 -11.67
CA ASN A 68 6.63 -3.72 -11.97
C ASN A 68 5.77 -3.61 -10.70
N MET A 69 6.15 -4.30 -9.61
CA MET A 69 5.49 -4.14 -8.31
C MET A 69 5.68 -2.74 -7.73
N PHE A 70 6.84 -2.11 -7.90
CA PHE A 70 7.04 -0.74 -7.44
C PHE A 70 6.29 0.29 -8.29
N LEU A 71 6.18 0.07 -9.61
CA LEU A 71 5.46 0.96 -10.53
C LEU A 71 3.94 1.06 -10.26
N ILE A 72 3.36 0.16 -9.45
CA ILE A 72 1.96 0.26 -9.04
C ILE A 72 1.77 1.11 -7.77
N LEU A 73 2.79 1.28 -6.93
CA LEU A 73 2.67 1.94 -5.63
C LEU A 73 2.18 3.40 -5.73
N PRO A 74 2.67 4.23 -6.67
CA PRO A 74 2.15 5.59 -6.83
C PRO A 74 0.67 5.60 -7.24
N GLY A 75 0.26 4.68 -8.12
CA GLY A 75 -1.13 4.55 -8.54
C GLY A 75 -2.05 4.11 -7.39
N LEU A 76 -1.55 3.23 -6.52
CA LEU A 76 -2.26 2.83 -5.32
C LEU A 76 -2.43 3.98 -4.31
N ARG A 77 -1.39 4.81 -4.13
CA ARG A 77 -1.45 6.02 -3.30
C ARG A 77 -2.46 7.03 -3.83
N GLN A 78 -2.53 7.22 -5.15
CA GLN A 78 -3.54 8.06 -5.79
C GLN A 78 -4.96 7.52 -5.56
N ALA A 79 -5.15 6.20 -5.71
CA ALA A 79 -6.44 5.55 -5.48
C ALA A 79 -6.90 5.69 -4.03
N ASP A 80 -6.01 5.53 -3.05
CA ASP A 80 -6.28 5.78 -1.62
C ASP A 80 -6.82 7.19 -1.39
N GLY A 81 -6.19 8.22 -1.97
CA GLY A 81 -6.66 9.60 -1.87
C GLY A 81 -8.06 9.83 -2.46
N ILE A 82 -8.35 9.24 -3.63
CA ILE A 82 -9.68 9.33 -4.27
C ILE A 82 -10.74 8.64 -3.40
N VAL A 83 -10.45 7.43 -2.92
CA VAL A 83 -11.37 6.63 -2.10
C VAL A 83 -11.65 7.34 -0.76
N ARG A 84 -10.62 7.90 -0.11
CA ARG A 84 -10.79 8.70 1.11
C ARG A 84 -11.70 9.89 0.88
N ARG A 85 -11.46 10.68 -0.18
CA ARG A 85 -12.30 11.84 -0.50
C ARG A 85 -13.76 11.45 -0.70
N PHE A 86 -14.01 10.36 -1.42
CA PHE A 86 -15.35 9.82 -1.59
C PHE A 86 -16.00 9.51 -0.24
N TRP A 87 -15.34 8.72 0.61
CA TRP A 87 -15.90 8.32 1.91
C TRP A 87 -16.07 9.48 2.88
N SER A 88 -15.18 10.47 2.87
CA SER A 88 -15.35 11.70 3.64
C SER A 88 -16.59 12.49 3.20
N THR A 89 -16.88 12.55 1.89
CA THR A 89 -18.11 13.18 1.38
C THR A 89 -19.36 12.39 1.82
N VAL A 90 -19.32 11.05 1.74
CA VAL A 90 -20.42 10.21 2.19
C VAL A 90 -20.67 10.38 3.69
N TYR A 91 -19.62 10.39 4.51
CA TYR A 91 -19.72 10.61 5.96
C TYR A 91 -20.39 11.95 6.28
N ARG A 92 -19.99 13.04 5.61
CA ARG A 92 -20.57 14.38 5.80
C ARG A 92 -22.06 14.47 5.46
N THR A 93 -22.60 13.56 4.63
CA THR A 93 -24.04 13.56 4.32
C THR A 93 -24.90 13.09 5.49
N GLY A 94 -24.32 12.34 6.45
CA GLY A 94 -25.03 11.77 7.59
C GLY A 94 -26.05 10.67 7.24
N LYS A 95 -26.16 10.27 5.97
CA LYS A 95 -27.19 9.33 5.48
C LYS A 95 -26.78 7.86 5.59
N VAL A 96 -25.49 7.59 5.73
CA VAL A 96 -24.94 6.22 5.76
C VAL A 96 -24.28 6.00 7.12
N PRO A 97 -24.76 5.01 7.92
CA PRO A 97 -24.11 4.68 9.17
C PRO A 97 -22.71 4.12 8.90
N MET A 98 -21.71 4.60 9.64
CA MET A 98 -20.32 4.16 9.52
C MET A 98 -19.80 3.67 10.86
N ASN A 99 -18.97 2.62 10.83
CA ASN A 99 -18.30 2.12 12.01
C ASN A 99 -17.36 3.20 12.58
N LYS A 100 -17.34 3.35 13.91
CA LYS A 100 -16.53 4.36 14.61
C LYS A 100 -15.05 4.30 14.22
N LEU A 101 -14.43 3.12 14.14
CA LEU A 101 -13.03 2.97 13.74
C LEU A 101 -12.80 3.48 12.31
N PHE A 102 -13.73 3.23 11.40
CA PHE A 102 -13.63 3.70 10.03
C PHE A 102 -13.70 5.24 9.95
N VAL A 103 -14.57 5.85 10.76
CA VAL A 103 -14.66 7.31 10.89
C VAL A 103 -13.35 7.89 11.43
N GLU A 104 -12.80 7.31 12.50
CA GLU A 104 -11.51 7.75 13.08
C GLU A 104 -10.38 7.69 12.04
N MET A 105 -10.34 6.64 11.20
CA MET A 105 -9.37 6.53 10.11
C MET A 105 -9.56 7.55 8.97
N LEU A 106 -10.80 8.02 8.74
CA LEU A 106 -11.09 9.07 7.77
C LEU A 106 -10.70 10.46 8.30
N GLU A 107 -11.01 10.74 9.58
CA GLU A 107 -10.73 12.02 10.23
C GLU A 107 -9.24 12.24 10.44
N ALA A 108 -8.48 11.21 10.85
CA ALA A 108 -7.03 11.28 10.98
C ALA A 108 -6.32 11.67 9.66
N ALA A 109 -6.95 11.41 8.51
CA ALA A 109 -6.43 11.79 7.20
C ALA A 109 -6.73 13.25 6.81
N GLY A 110 -7.71 13.91 7.46
CA GLY A 110 -8.10 15.29 7.19
C GLY A 110 -7.26 16.36 7.89
N TYR A 111 -6.41 15.97 8.84
CA TYR A 111 -5.48 16.85 9.57
C TYR A 111 -4.10 17.01 8.87
N ARG A 112 -4.01 16.66 7.58
CA ARG A 112 -2.80 16.81 6.76
C ARG A 112 -3.03 17.74 5.59
#